data_AF-A0AAU6F8B0-F1
#
_entry.id   AF-A0AAU6F8B0-F1
#
_cell.length_a   1.000
_cell.length_b   1.000
_cell.length_c   1.000
_cell.angle_alpha   90.00
_cell.angle_beta   90.00
_cell.angle_gamma   90.00
#
_symmetry.space_group_name_H-M   'P 1'
#
loop_
_entity.id
_entity.type
_entity.pdbx_description
1 polymer ?
#
loop_
_entity_poly.entity_id
_entity_poly.type
_entity_poly.pdbx_seq_one_letter_code
_entity_poly.pdbx_strand_id
1 'polypeptide(L)'
;MSSAPERLTCKPSISPSLDAHAASRHRTTADLETLGRRHARFEFSLDDLRNRLVGAEWWDEQDFTAYGHTAEQIGDLRSWALAWATDLDQRLAQHENPDDY
;
A
#
# COMPACT_ATOMS: atom_id res chain seq x y z
N MET A 1 -1.46 39.59 0.77
CA MET A 1 -2.10 38.36 1.25
C MET A 1 -2.28 37.45 0.04
N SER A 2 -1.23 36.69 -0.32
CA SER A 2 -1.32 35.72 -1.42
C SER A 2 -1.72 34.38 -0.85
N SER A 3 -2.97 33.99 -1.13
CA SER A 3 -3.42 32.61 -0.98
C SER A 3 -2.74 31.80 -2.08
N ALA A 4 -1.79 30.95 -1.72
CA ALA A 4 -1.26 29.95 -2.63
C ALA A 4 -2.36 28.89 -2.88
N PRO A 5 -2.52 28.39 -4.11
CA PRO A 5 -3.45 27.30 -4.36
C PRO A 5 -2.93 26.06 -3.63
N GLU A 6 -3.74 25.50 -2.76
CA GLU A 6 -3.54 24.18 -2.17
C GLU A 6 -3.22 23.21 -3.32
N ARG A 7 -1.95 22.82 -3.40
CA ARG A 7 -1.55 21.67 -4.19
C ARG A 7 -2.35 20.53 -3.57
N LEU A 8 -3.34 20.02 -4.30
CA LEU A 8 -3.94 18.72 -4.09
C LEU A 8 -2.80 17.71 -4.20
N THR A 9 -2.04 17.58 -3.12
CA THR A 9 -1.09 16.50 -2.94
C THR A 9 -1.96 15.27 -2.99
N CYS A 10 -1.77 14.43 -4.01
CA CYS A 10 -2.19 13.05 -3.98
C CYS A 10 -1.51 12.40 -2.76
N LYS A 11 -2.03 12.65 -1.55
CA LYS A 11 -1.77 11.79 -0.40
C LYS A 11 -2.23 10.42 -0.88
N PRO A 12 -1.35 9.40 -0.93
CA PRO A 12 -1.75 8.07 -1.36
C PRO A 12 -2.99 7.74 -0.57
N SER A 13 -4.14 7.61 -1.24
CA SER A 13 -5.42 7.51 -0.56
C SER A 13 -5.32 6.31 0.40
N ILE A 14 -5.50 6.61 1.69
CA ILE A 14 -5.37 5.67 2.81
C ILE A 14 -6.39 4.53 2.66
N SER A 15 -7.57 4.85 2.09
CA SER A 15 -8.73 3.97 1.97
C SER A 15 -8.46 2.63 1.28
N PRO A 16 -7.91 2.54 0.06
CA PRO A 16 -7.66 1.25 -0.59
C PRO A 16 -6.59 0.38 0.10
N SER A 17 -5.63 0.96 0.81
CA SER A 17 -4.65 0.18 1.60
C SER A 17 -5.28 -0.36 2.88
N LEU A 18 -6.19 0.41 3.48
CA LEU A 18 -7.00 -0.04 4.61
C LEU A 18 -7.98 -1.15 4.18
N ASP A 19 -8.63 -1.03 3.03
CA ASP A 19 -9.51 -2.06 2.46
C ASP A 19 -8.75 -3.35 2.17
N ALA A 20 -7.52 -3.24 1.63
CA ALA A 20 -6.66 -4.39 1.38
C ALA A 20 -6.23 -5.08 2.69
N HIS A 21 -5.91 -4.32 3.74
CA HIS A 21 -5.58 -4.87 5.06
C HIS A 21 -6.80 -5.50 5.75
N ALA A 22 -7.99 -4.91 5.62
CA ALA A 22 -9.22 -5.52 6.12
C ALA A 22 -9.50 -6.84 5.40
N ALA A 23 -9.29 -6.88 4.07
CA ALA A 23 -9.47 -8.08 3.27
C ALA A 23 -8.39 -9.15 3.53
N SER A 24 -7.16 -8.76 3.92
CA SER A 24 -6.08 -9.71 4.22
C SER A 24 -6.37 -10.62 5.41
N ARG A 25 -7.30 -10.23 6.29
CA ARG A 25 -7.80 -11.08 7.38
C ARG A 25 -8.53 -12.33 6.89
N HIS A 26 -9.01 -12.33 5.64
CA HIS A 26 -9.79 -13.42 5.05
C HIS A 26 -9.23 -13.89 3.70
N ARG A 27 -8.18 -13.25 3.18
CA ARG A 27 -7.60 -13.49 1.86
C ARG A 27 -6.09 -13.40 1.87
N THR A 28 -5.45 -14.18 1.01
CA THR A 28 -3.99 -14.13 0.87
C THR A 28 -3.54 -12.87 0.12
N THR A 29 -2.26 -12.51 0.22
CA THR A 29 -1.66 -11.41 -0.58
C THR A 29 -1.82 -11.66 -2.08
N ALA A 30 -1.72 -12.91 -2.54
CA ALA A 30 -1.95 -13.29 -3.94
C ALA A 30 -3.39 -13.07 -4.41
N ASP A 31 -4.37 -13.32 -3.53
CA ASP A 31 -5.78 -13.00 -3.81
C ASP A 31 -5.99 -11.49 -3.91
N LEU A 32 -5.31 -10.70 -3.07
CA LEU A 32 -5.35 -9.25 -3.12
C LEU A 32 -4.70 -8.69 -4.39
N GLU A 33 -3.60 -9.27 -4.86
CA GLU A 33 -3.01 -8.93 -6.17
C GLU A 33 -4.00 -9.22 -7.30
N THR A 34 -4.68 -10.37 -7.26
CA THR A 34 -5.66 -10.76 -8.27
C THR A 34 -6.87 -9.82 -8.27
N LEU A 35 -7.34 -9.42 -7.09
CA LEU A 35 -8.39 -8.41 -6.95
C LEU A 35 -7.92 -7.05 -7.48
N GLY A 36 -6.69 -6.64 -7.15
CA GLY A 36 -6.06 -5.44 -7.69
C GLY A 36 -6.05 -5.44 -9.21
N ARG A 37 -5.59 -6.53 -9.85
CA ARG A 37 -5.60 -6.67 -11.31
C ARG A 37 -7.00 -6.59 -11.93
N ARG A 38 -8.03 -7.15 -11.28
CA ARG A 38 -9.41 -7.14 -11.77
C ARG A 38 -10.08 -5.77 -11.65
N HIS A 39 -9.70 -5.00 -10.63
CA HIS A 39 -10.34 -3.72 -10.29
C HIS A 39 -9.50 -2.49 -10.63
N ALA A 40 -8.26 -2.67 -11.09
CA ALA A 40 -7.42 -1.58 -11.51
C ALA A 40 -8.06 -0.86 -12.70
N ARG A 41 -8.26 0.45 -12.54
CA ARG A 41 -8.75 1.32 -13.61
C ARG A 41 -7.70 1.51 -14.73
N PHE A 42 -6.43 1.26 -14.40
CA PHE A 42 -5.27 1.28 -15.28
C PHE A 42 -4.50 -0.04 -15.15
N GLU A 43 -3.31 -0.13 -15.75
CA GLU A 43 -2.43 -1.29 -15.58
C GLU A 43 -2.07 -1.49 -14.10
N PHE A 44 -2.16 -2.73 -13.64
CA PHE A 44 -1.73 -3.12 -12.30
C PHE A 44 -0.27 -3.57 -12.35
N SER A 45 0.60 -2.82 -11.69
CA SER A 45 2.02 -3.16 -11.53
C SER A 45 2.31 -3.56 -10.08
N LEU A 46 3.13 -4.60 -9.91
CA LEU A 46 3.66 -4.97 -8.60
C LEU A 46 4.60 -3.90 -8.05
N ASP A 47 5.29 -3.15 -8.92
CA ASP A 47 6.17 -2.04 -8.53
C ASP A 47 5.38 -0.86 -7.95
N ASP A 48 4.27 -0.48 -8.60
CA ASP A 48 3.37 0.55 -8.09
C ASP A 48 2.72 0.14 -6.76
N LEU A 49 2.34 -1.14 -6.62
CA LEU A 49 1.83 -1.68 -5.37
C LEU A 49 2.89 -1.60 -4.27
N ARG A 50 4.12 -2.03 -4.56
CA ARG A 50 5.25 -1.97 -3.62
C ARG A 50 5.52 -0.52 -3.19
N ASN A 51 5.63 0.43 -4.11
CA ASN A 51 5.85 1.84 -3.80
C ASN A 51 4.73 2.42 -2.92
N ARG A 52 3.48 2.00 -3.15
CA ARG A 52 2.35 2.41 -2.32
C ARG A 52 2.42 1.82 -0.91
N LEU A 53 2.85 0.58 -0.77
CA LEU A 53 3.00 -0.10 0.53
C LEU A 53 4.16 0.49 1.34
N VAL A 54 5.30 0.79 0.71
CA VAL A 54 6.41 1.52 1.36
C VAL A 54 5.96 2.92 1.76
N GLY A 55 5.18 3.60 0.92
CA GLY A 55 4.59 4.90 1.24
C GLY A 55 3.68 4.91 2.48
N ALA A 56 3.26 3.74 2.99
CA ALA A 56 2.37 3.63 4.14
C ALA A 56 2.99 4.08 5.47
N GLU A 57 4.32 4.00 5.59
CA GLU A 57 5.02 4.45 6.79
C GLU A 57 4.93 5.98 6.98
N TRP A 58 4.79 6.72 5.87
CA TRP A 58 4.75 8.18 5.85
C TRP A 58 3.35 8.77 6.05
N TRP A 59 2.32 7.92 6.18
CA TRP A 59 0.95 8.38 6.45
C TRP A 59 0.83 8.86 7.88
N ASP A 60 0.28 10.06 8.07
CA ASP A 60 0.12 10.69 9.37
C ASP A 60 -0.88 9.90 10.22
N GLU A 61 -0.54 9.64 11.48
CA GLU A 61 -1.43 8.94 12.42
C GLU A 61 -2.74 9.71 12.62
N GLN A 62 -2.71 11.05 12.48
CA GLN A 62 -3.89 11.92 12.56
C GLN A 62 -4.86 11.70 11.40
N ASP A 63 -4.37 11.32 10.21
CA ASP A 63 -5.25 10.98 9.10
C ASP A 63 -6.00 9.66 9.38
N PHE A 64 -5.40 8.72 10.12
CA PHE A 64 -6.04 7.46 10.49
C PHE A 64 -6.98 7.58 11.70
N THR A 65 -6.63 8.38 12.70
CA THR A 65 -7.51 8.63 13.87
C THR A 65 -8.77 9.38 13.46
N ALA A 66 -8.72 10.20 12.40
CA ALA A 66 -9.90 10.82 11.79
C ALA A 66 -10.92 9.79 11.25
N TYR A 67 -10.46 8.59 10.88
CA TYR A 67 -11.32 7.45 10.50
C TYR A 67 -11.66 6.52 11.68
N GLY A 68 -11.30 6.89 12.91
CA GLY A 68 -11.63 6.13 14.13
C GLY A 68 -10.66 5.00 14.46
N HIS A 69 -9.47 4.97 13.86
CA HIS A 69 -8.47 3.95 14.15
C HIS A 69 -7.65 4.25 15.41
N THR A 70 -7.31 3.17 16.13
CA THR A 70 -6.38 3.23 17.26
C THR A 70 -4.94 3.19 16.77
N ALA A 71 -4.00 3.74 17.54
CA ALA A 71 -2.57 3.68 17.24
C ALA A 71 -2.06 2.24 17.03
N GLU A 72 -2.64 1.28 17.75
CA GLU A 72 -2.35 -0.16 17.59
C GLU A 72 -2.74 -0.67 16.19
N GLN A 73 -3.93 -0.34 15.71
CA GLN A 73 -4.40 -0.73 14.37
C GLN A 73 -3.54 -0.10 13.25
N ILE A 74 -3.04 1.12 13.48
CA ILE A 74 -2.12 1.79 12.56
C ILE A 74 -0.76 1.08 12.55
N GLY A 75 -0.26 0.68 13.73
CA GLY A 75 0.96 -0.12 13.87
C GLY A 75 0.87 -1.45 13.13
N ASP A 76 -0.21 -2.21 13.35
CA ASP A 76 -0.46 -3.48 12.69
C ASP A 76 -0.52 -3.33 11.15
N LEU A 77 -1.21 -2.30 10.67
CA LEU A 77 -1.30 -1.99 9.24
C LEU A 77 0.08 -1.70 8.64
N ARG A 78 0.89 -0.89 9.33
CA ARG A 78 2.26 -0.55 8.87
C ARG A 78 3.15 -1.78 8.85
N SER A 79 3.11 -2.61 9.89
CA SER A 79 3.88 -3.86 9.93
C SER A 79 3.47 -4.83 8.83
N TRP A 80 2.17 -4.98 8.58
CA TRP A 80 1.65 -5.79 7.49
C TRP A 80 2.10 -5.25 6.11
N ALA A 81 1.99 -3.93 5.90
CA ALA A 81 2.38 -3.30 4.64
C ALA A 81 3.88 -3.47 4.37
N LEU A 82 4.73 -3.31 5.38
CA LEU A 82 6.18 -3.49 5.29
C LEU A 82 6.56 -4.94 4.98
N ALA A 83 5.91 -5.91 5.63
CA ALA A 83 6.16 -7.33 5.37
C ALA A 83 5.81 -7.70 3.92
N TRP A 84 4.71 -7.19 3.39
CA TRP A 84 4.32 -7.43 2.00
C TRP A 84 5.23 -6.70 1.00
N ALA A 85 5.60 -5.44 1.27
CA ALA A 85 6.57 -4.73 0.44
C ALA A 85 7.91 -5.50 0.34
N THR A 86 8.36 -6.09 1.44
CA THR A 86 9.57 -6.92 1.49
C THR A 86 9.44 -8.19 0.64
N ASP A 87 8.31 -8.89 0.69
CA ASP A 87 8.03 -10.03 -0.21
C ASP A 87 8.07 -9.62 -1.69
N LEU A 88 7.45 -8.47 -2.01
CA LEU A 88 7.46 -7.94 -3.37
C LEU A 88 8.86 -7.56 -3.84
N ASP A 89 9.69 -6.97 -2.98
CA ASP A 89 11.11 -6.68 -3.28
C ASP A 89 11.88 -7.95 -3.67
N GLN A 90 11.71 -9.04 -2.92
CA GLN A 90 12.37 -10.31 -3.24
C GLN A 90 11.90 -10.87 -4.59
N ARG A 91 10.59 -10.83 -4.86
CA ARG A 91 9.99 -11.35 -6.09
C ARG A 91 10.36 -10.51 -7.32
N LEU A 92 10.41 -9.19 -7.18
CA LEU A 92 10.81 -8.27 -8.24
C LEU A 92 12.30 -8.46 -8.57
N ALA A 93 13.16 -8.56 -7.55
CA ALA A 93 14.60 -8.82 -7.74
C ALA A 93 14.86 -10.18 -8.44
N GLN A 94 14.09 -11.22 -8.11
CA GLN A 94 14.15 -12.53 -8.79
C GLN A 94 13.71 -12.46 -10.26
N HIS A 95 12.78 -11.58 -10.59
CA HIS A 95 12.29 -11.41 -11.96
C HIS A 95 13.25 -10.57 -12.82
N GLU A 96 14.02 -9.67 -12.20
CA GLU A 96 15.07 -8.89 -12.86
C GLU A 96 16.38 -9.67 -13.07
N ASN A 97 16.63 -10.73 -12.29
CA ASN A 97 17.78 -11.64 -12.45
C ASN A 97 17.33 -13.08 -12.81
N PRO A 98 16.97 -13.35 -14.08
CA PRO A 98 16.65 -14.70 -14.51
C PRO A 98 17.88 -15.64 -14.66
N ASP A 99 19.11 -15.15 -14.48
CA ASP A 99 20.35 -15.81 -14.92
C ASP A 99 21.34 -16.25 -13.81
N ASP A 100 20.92 -16.43 -12.56
CA ASP A 100 21.80 -16.90 -11.45
C ASP A 100 21.64 -18.41 -11.14
N TYR A 101 21.68 -19.25 -12.19
CA TYR A 101 21.65 -20.73 -12.12
C TYR A 101 23.03 -21.35 -12.39
#